data_AF-A0A0N0BGH0-F1
#
_entry.id   AF-A0A0N0BGH0-F1
#
_cell.length_a   1.000
_cell.length_b   1.000
_cell.length_c   1.000
_cell.angle_alpha   90.00
_cell.angle_beta   90.00
_cell.angle_gamma   90.00
#
_symmetry.space_group_name_H-M   'P 1'
#
loop_
_entity.id
_entity.type
_entity.pdbx_description
1 polymer ?
#
loop_
_entity_poly.entity_id
_entity_poly.type
_entity_poly.pdbx_seq_one_letter_code
_entity_poly.pdbx_strand_id
1 'polypeptide(L)' 'MASPGVGKLVFIDDTMDKIVYLNILKENLKESAAKLALRQNFYFQSDNDPKHTAHIVRI' A
#
# COMPACT_ATOMS: atom_id res chain seq x y z
N MET A 1 -5.28 5.82 -8.20
CA MET A 1 -3.99 6.07 -8.91
C MET A 1 -3.53 7.47 -8.58
N ALA A 2 -2.21 7.71 -8.53
CA ALA A 2 -1.69 9.06 -8.35
C ALA A 2 -1.60 9.78 -9.71
N SER A 3 -1.73 11.11 -9.72
CA SER A 3 -1.63 11.91 -10.96
C SER A 3 -0.34 11.65 -11.77
N PRO A 4 0.85 11.48 -11.16
CA PRO A 4 2.09 11.22 -11.90
C PRO A 4 2.19 9.85 -12.56
N GLY A 5 1.33 8.89 -12.22
CA GLY A 5 1.32 7.55 -12.81
C GLY A 5 1.21 6.41 -11.80
N VAL A 6 1.74 5.24 -12.20
CA VAL A 6 1.63 3.98 -11.45
C VAL A 6 2.82 3.79 -10.51
N GLY A 7 2.52 3.42 -9.26
CA GLY A 7 3.52 3.07 -8.26
C GLY A 7 4.15 1.70 -8.49
N LYS A 8 4.67 1.07 -7.44
CA LYS A 8 5.20 -0.29 -7.51
C LYS A 8 4.05 -1.30 -7.62
N LEU A 9 4.21 -2.28 -8.51
CA LEU A 9 3.29 -3.42 -8.65
C LEU A 9 3.95 -4.65 -8.05
N VAL A 10 3.17 -5.46 -7.35
CA VAL A 10 3.63 -6.68 -6.68
C VAL A 10 2.68 -7.81 -7.07
N PHE A 11 3.25 -8.91 -7.55
CA PHE A 11 2.52 -10.15 -7.77
C PHE A 11 2.36 -10.89 -6.44
N ILE A 12 1.19 -11.48 -6.23
CA ILE A 12 0.87 -12.26 -5.04
C ILE A 12 0.36 -13.60 -5.54
N ASP A 13 1.06 -14.67 -5.19
CA ASP A 13 0.79 -16.01 -5.70
C ASP A 13 -0.45 -16.65 -5.03
N ASP A 14 -0.75 -16.25 -3.80
CA ASP A 14 -1.83 -16.78 -2.97
C ASP A 14 -2.85 -15.70 -2.54
N THR A 15 -3.88 -16.12 -1.80
CA THR A 15 -4.85 -15.19 -1.21
C THR A 15 -4.15 -14.28 -0.20
N MET A 16 -4.14 -12.97 -0.47
CA MET A 16 -3.59 -11.97 0.44
C MET A 16 -4.35 -11.93 1.76
N ASP A 17 -3.64 -12.19 2.86
CA ASP A 17 -4.14 -11.95 4.22
C ASP A 17 -3.63 -10.61 4.79
N LYS A 18 -4.00 -10.30 6.04
CA LYS A 18 -3.58 -9.08 6.73
C LYS A 18 -2.06 -8.98 6.97
N ILE A 19 -1.36 -10.11 7.08
CA ILE A 19 0.09 -10.15 7.31
C ILE A 19 0.82 -9.83 6.01
N VAL A 20 0.42 -10.48 4.92
CA VAL A 20 0.94 -10.21 3.58
C VAL A 20 0.68 -8.76 3.19
N TYR A 21 -0.54 -8.26 3.42
CA TYR A 21 -0.86 -6.85 3.16
C TYR A 21 0.04 -5.88 3.94
N LEU A 22 0.25 -6.12 5.24
CA LEU A 22 1.13 -5.30 6.06
C LEU A 22 2.57 -5.27 5.52
N ASN A 23 3.10 -6.42 5.10
CA ASN A 23 4.45 -6.51 4.55
C ASN A 23 4.56 -5.74 3.23
N ILE A 24 3.56 -5.86 2.35
CA ILE A 24 3.51 -5.09 1.09
C ILE A 24 3.52 -3.59 1.38
N LEU A 25 2.76 -3.11 2.36
CA LEU A 25 2.76 -1.68 2.72
C LEU A 25 4.12 -1.23 3.25
N LYS A 26 4.74 -2.00 4.15
CA LYS A 26 6.05 -1.67 4.73
C LYS A 26 7.15 -1.58 3.67
N GLU A 27 7.14 -2.49 2.72
CA GLU A 27 8.16 -2.57 1.67
C GLU A 27 7.95 -1.55 0.57
N ASN A 28 6.70 -1.29 0.17
CA ASN A 28 6.42 -0.63 -1.12
C ASN A 28 5.78 0.75 -1.01
N LEU A 29 5.13 1.10 0.11
CA LEU A 29 4.34 2.34 0.19
C LEU A 29 5.21 3.59 0.08
N LYS A 30 6.26 3.67 0.90
CA LYS A 30 7.18 4.82 0.90
C LYS A 30 8.00 4.90 -0.40
N GLU A 31 8.45 3.75 -0.90
CA GLU A 31 9.19 3.67 -2.16
C GLU A 31 8.33 4.14 -3.35
N SER A 32 7.06 3.73 -3.39
CA SER A 32 6.11 4.18 -4.43
C SER A 32 5.84 5.68 -4.35
N ALA A 33 5.64 6.22 -3.14
CA ALA A 33 5.45 7.65 -2.95
C ALA A 33 6.68 8.46 -3.40
N ALA A 34 7.88 7.99 -3.08
CA ALA A 34 9.13 8.60 -3.53
C ALA A 34 9.30 8.53 -5.06
N LYS A 35 9.05 7.36 -5.66
CA LYS A 35 9.10 7.16 -7.13
C LYS A 35 8.15 8.10 -7.87
N LEU A 36 6.98 8.35 -7.30
CA LEU A 36 5.95 9.23 -7.86
C LEU A 36 6.14 10.70 -7.45
N ALA A 37 7.24 11.05 -6.78
CA ALA A 37 7.54 12.39 -6.27
C ALA A 37 6.38 13.01 -5.46
N LEU A 38 5.66 12.18 -4.69
CA LEU A 38 4.57 12.64 -3.85
C LEU A 38 5.13 13.40 -2.64
N ARG A 39 4.37 14.40 -2.18
CA ARG A 39 4.68 15.12 -0.94
C ARG A 39 4.56 14.17 0.25
N GLN A 40 5.26 14.46 1.35
CA GLN A 40 5.22 13.63 2.57
C GLN A 40 3.81 13.49 3.17
N ASN A 41 2.89 14.42 2.89
CA ASN A 41 1.50 14.44 3.36
C ASN A 41 0.51 13.87 2.33
N PHE A 42 0.93 12.90 1.51
CA PHE A 42 0.02 12.25 0.57
C PHE A 42 -1.08 11.47 1.30
N TYR A 43 -2.25 11.38 0.68
CA TYR A 43 -3.33 10.52 1.17
C TYR A 43 -3.14 9.11 0.64
N PHE A 44 -3.12 8.14 1.54
CA PHE A 44 -3.22 6.73 1.20
C PHE A 44 -4.68 6.29 1.19
N GLN A 45 -5.09 5.55 0.15
CA GLN A 45 -6.46 5.07 0.01
C GLN A 45 -6.44 3.58 -0.34
N SER A 46 -7.30 2.83 0.35
CA SER A 46 -7.63 1.43 0.08
C SER A 46 -9.13 1.23 0.35
N ASP A 47 -9.67 0.10 -0.07
CA ASP A 47 -11.04 -0.30 0.28
C ASP A 47 -11.16 -0.72 1.77
N ASN A 48 -12.39 -1.00 2.21
CA ASN A 48 -12.71 -1.36 3.59
C ASN A 48 -12.66 -2.88 3.86
N ASP A 49 -11.92 -3.66 3.08
CA ASP A 49 -11.76 -5.09 3.35
C ASP A 49 -11.25 -5.31 4.81
N PRO A 50 -11.77 -6.31 5.55
CA PRO A 50 -11.30 -6.64 6.89
C PRO A 50 -9.78 -6.77 7.02
N LYS A 51 -9.07 -7.22 5.97
CA LYS A 51 -7.60 -7.30 5.99
C LYS A 51 -6.94 -5.92 5.96
N HIS A 52 -7.54 -4.94 5.29
CA HIS A 52 -7.03 -3.56 5.21
C HIS A 52 -7.37 -2.74 6.46
N THR A 53 -8.41 -3.11 7.20
CA THR A 53 -8.87 -2.41 8.41
C THR A 53 -8.45 -3.10 9.72
N ALA A 54 -7.78 -4.25 9.61
CA ALA A 54 -7.27 -5.04 10.74
C ALA A 54 -6.38 -4.19 11.67
N HIS A 55 -6.46 -4.42 12.98
CA HIS A 55 -5.71 -3.63 13.97
C HIS A 55 -4.19 -3.62 13.72
N ILE A 56 -3.62 -4.74 13.27
CA ILE A 56 -2.18 -4.84 13.00
C ILE A 56 -1.73 -4.06 11.76
N VAL A 57 -2.68 -3.71 10.89
CA VAL A 57 -2.45 -3.05 9.60
C VAL A 57 -2.59 -1.53 9.70
N ARG A 58 -3.25 -1.03 10.75
CA ARG A 58 -3.39 0.41 10.99
C ARG A 58 -2.00 1.04 11.17
N ILE A 59 -1.57 1.78 10.17
CA ILE A 59 -0.29 2.51 10.06
C ILE A 59 -0.51 4.01 10.19
#